data_AF-A0A117I9I0-F1
#
_entry.id   AF-A0A117I9I0-F1
#
_cell.length_a   1.000
_cell.length_b   1.000
_cell.length_c   1.000
_cell.angle_alpha   90.00
_cell.angle_beta   90.00
_cell.angle_gamma   90.00
#
_symmetry.space_group_name_H-M   'P 1'
#
loop_
_entity.id
_entity.type
_entity.pdbx_description
1 polymer ?
#
loop_
_entity_poly.entity_id
_entity_poly.type
_entity_poly.pdbx_seq_one_letter_code
_entity_poly.pdbx_strand_id
1 'polypeptide(L)'
;MGNSPSGTTIEIADADGFPAKVTRIREAAAGLSAIAGELGTIADTARTETMQFTRDGMPAPIYAQTLEGLDAWAKAAAALTRSVADQAQAAADTISEKFTAMTGTDITAAADIHHT
;
A
#
# COMPACT_ATOMS: atom_id res chain seq x y z
N MET A 1 36.68 33.28 12.10
CA MET A 1 36.75 32.33 10.98
C MET A 1 35.58 31.39 11.15
N GLY A 2 34.52 31.60 10.35
CA GLY A 2 33.26 30.86 10.47
C GLY A 2 33.44 29.44 9.97
N ASN A 3 33.18 28.47 10.83
CA ASN A 3 33.14 27.06 10.49
C ASN A 3 31.75 26.78 9.90
N SER A 4 31.60 26.94 8.58
CA SER A 4 30.41 26.46 7.89
C SER A 4 30.46 24.93 7.90
N PRO A 5 29.48 24.22 8.50
CA PRO A 5 29.42 22.79 8.32
C PRO A 5 29.21 22.55 6.83
N SER A 6 30.14 21.81 6.21
CA SER A 6 29.97 21.27 4.87
C SER A 6 28.76 20.34 4.90
N GLY A 7 27.58 20.92 4.74
CA GLY A 7 26.36 20.17 4.47
C GLY A 7 26.64 19.39 3.20
N THR A 8 26.65 18.07 3.31
CA THR A 8 26.72 17.18 2.16
C THR A 8 25.58 17.60 1.23
N THR A 9 25.88 18.26 0.12
CA THR A 9 24.89 18.54 -0.91
C THR A 9 24.38 17.21 -1.39
N ILE A 10 23.17 16.84 -0.97
CA ILE A 10 22.51 15.63 -1.45
C ILE A 10 22.09 15.95 -2.88
N GLU A 11 22.83 15.43 -3.85
CA GLU A 11 22.49 15.54 -5.27
C GLU A 11 21.50 14.44 -5.65
N ILE A 12 20.43 14.81 -6.36
CA ILE A 12 19.50 13.88 -6.95
C ILE A 12 20.10 13.42 -8.28
N ALA A 13 20.59 12.18 -8.33
CA ALA A 13 21.29 11.64 -9.50
C ALA A 13 20.40 11.52 -10.77
N ASP A 14 19.08 11.45 -10.60
CA ASP A 14 18.09 11.28 -11.68
C ASP A 14 16.82 12.07 -11.33
N ALA A 15 16.91 13.41 -11.44
CA ALA A 15 15.80 14.31 -11.09
C ALA A 15 14.60 14.14 -12.04
N ASP A 16 14.86 13.93 -13.33
CA ASP A 16 13.82 13.78 -14.37
C ASP A 16 13.04 12.47 -14.21
N GLY A 17 13.73 11.37 -13.88
CA GLY A 17 13.09 10.08 -13.63
C GLY A 17 12.45 9.94 -12.24
N PHE A 18 12.67 10.92 -11.35
CA PHE A 18 12.22 10.85 -9.95
C PHE A 18 10.70 10.80 -9.79
N PRO A 19 9.90 11.67 -10.44
CA PRO A 19 8.45 11.63 -10.35
C PRO A 19 7.88 10.25 -10.73
N ALA A 20 8.36 9.67 -11.83
CA ALA A 20 7.92 8.35 -12.30
C ALA A 20 8.27 7.21 -11.32
N LYS A 21 9.37 7.32 -10.56
CA LYS A 21 9.71 6.34 -9.51
C LYS A 21 8.76 6.47 -8.31
N VAL A 22 8.44 7.68 -7.89
CA VAL A 22 7.48 7.94 -6.79
C VAL A 22 6.09 7.43 -7.16
N THR A 23 5.61 7.71 -8.37
CA THR A 23 4.33 7.21 -8.86
C THR A 23 4.26 5.69 -8.81
N ARG A 24 5.31 4.98 -9.25
CA ARG A 24 5.35 3.50 -9.15
C ARG A 24 5.25 2.97 -7.72
N ILE A 25 5.82 3.67 -6.73
CA ILE A 25 5.67 3.27 -5.32
C ILE A 25 4.22 3.46 -4.86
N ARG A 26 3.58 4.57 -5.23
CA ARG A 26 2.17 4.84 -4.91
C ARG A 26 1.24 3.80 -5.55
N GLU A 27 1.48 3.45 -6.81
CA GLU A 27 0.74 2.39 -7.51
C GLU A 27 0.90 1.03 -6.82
N ALA A 28 2.13 0.67 -6.40
CA ALA A 28 2.37 -0.56 -5.65
C ALA A 28 1.65 -0.56 -4.30
N ALA A 29 1.66 0.56 -3.56
CA ALA A 29 0.93 0.71 -2.30
C ALA A 29 -0.59 0.58 -2.49
N ALA A 30 -1.13 1.16 -3.56
CA ALA A 30 -2.55 1.02 -3.92
C ALA A 30 -2.90 -0.45 -4.26
N GLY A 31 -2.03 -1.14 -5.02
CA GLY A 31 -2.20 -2.56 -5.34
C GLY A 31 -2.22 -3.45 -4.10
N LEU A 32 -1.32 -3.22 -3.14
CA LEU A 32 -1.32 -3.92 -1.86
C LEU A 32 -2.60 -3.63 -1.05
N SER A 33 -3.06 -2.38 -1.04
CA SER A 33 -4.31 -2.01 -0.38
C SER A 33 -5.52 -2.74 -0.96
N ALA A 34 -5.57 -2.89 -2.30
CA ALA A 34 -6.62 -3.66 -2.97
C ALA A 34 -6.58 -5.15 -2.57
N ILE A 35 -5.40 -5.77 -2.58
CA ILE A 35 -5.20 -7.16 -2.13
C ILE A 35 -5.64 -7.33 -0.67
N ALA A 36 -5.33 -6.38 0.22
CA ALA A 36 -5.77 -6.42 1.61
C ALA A 36 -7.32 -6.40 1.73
N GLY A 37 -7.99 -5.68 0.82
CA GLY A 37 -9.45 -5.69 0.69
C GLY A 37 -9.97 -7.07 0.27
N GLU A 38 -9.39 -7.65 -0.78
CA GLU A 38 -9.76 -8.99 -1.28
C GLU A 38 -9.54 -10.09 -0.23
N LEU A 39 -8.41 -10.07 0.49
CA LEU A 39 -8.14 -11.01 1.57
C LEU A 39 -9.24 -10.97 2.65
N GLY A 40 -9.79 -9.77 2.93
CA GLY A 40 -10.88 -9.59 3.88
C GLY A 40 -12.19 -10.27 3.47
N THR A 41 -12.44 -10.49 2.17
CA THR A 41 -13.71 -11.05 1.67
C THR A 41 -13.71 -12.57 1.50
N ILE A 42 -12.53 -13.22 1.57
CA ILE A 42 -12.39 -14.67 1.38
C ILE A 42 -13.19 -15.44 2.43
N ALA A 43 -13.08 -15.05 3.71
CA ALA A 43 -13.78 -15.73 4.80
C ALA A 43 -15.30 -15.58 4.70
N ASP A 44 -15.79 -14.41 4.28
CA ASP A 44 -17.21 -14.15 4.07
C ASP A 44 -17.77 -14.95 2.88
N THR A 45 -16.99 -15.05 1.81
CA THR A 45 -17.34 -15.88 0.65
C THR A 45 -17.43 -17.35 1.06
N ALA A 46 -16.41 -17.87 1.76
CA ALA A 46 -16.42 -19.26 2.24
C ALA A 46 -17.63 -19.52 3.16
N ARG A 47 -17.94 -18.60 4.09
CA ARG A 47 -19.11 -18.72 4.96
C ARG A 47 -20.41 -18.76 4.15
N THR A 48 -20.57 -17.85 3.20
CA THR A 48 -21.77 -17.77 2.34
C THR A 48 -21.97 -19.04 1.54
N GLU A 49 -20.92 -19.57 0.90
CA GLU A 49 -20.99 -20.82 0.13
C GLU A 49 -21.32 -22.02 1.04
N THR A 50 -20.73 -22.08 2.25
CA THR A 50 -21.04 -23.18 3.18
C THR A 50 -22.49 -23.17 3.68
N MET A 51 -23.12 -22.00 3.80
CA MET A 51 -24.54 -21.89 4.17
C MET A 51 -25.45 -22.51 3.10
N GLN A 52 -25.09 -22.42 1.83
CA GLN A 52 -25.88 -22.96 0.72
C GLN A 52 -25.98 -24.50 0.71
N PHE A 53 -25.07 -25.19 1.42
CA PHE A 53 -25.11 -26.65 1.55
C PHE A 53 -26.08 -27.15 2.64
N THR A 54 -26.72 -26.24 3.37
CA THR A 54 -27.58 -26.57 4.51
C THR A 54 -28.99 -26.05 4.29
N ARG A 55 -30.00 -26.76 4.84
CA ARG A 55 -31.41 -26.36 4.69
C ARG A 55 -31.82 -25.22 5.61
N ASP A 56 -31.13 -25.07 6.73
CA ASP A 56 -31.35 -24.03 7.74
C ASP A 56 -30.58 -22.74 7.45
N GLY A 57 -29.76 -22.70 6.39
CA GLY A 57 -29.01 -21.52 5.97
C GLY A 57 -27.84 -21.18 6.89
N MET A 58 -27.38 -22.14 7.69
CA MET A 58 -26.27 -21.98 8.63
C MET A 58 -25.11 -22.89 8.22
N PRO A 59 -23.85 -22.47 8.33
CA PRO A 59 -22.73 -23.35 8.03
C PRO A 59 -22.81 -24.63 8.86
N ALA A 60 -22.61 -25.79 8.22
CA ALA A 60 -22.62 -27.06 8.95
C ALA A 60 -21.55 -27.04 10.07
N PRO A 61 -21.83 -27.59 11.27
CA PRO A 61 -20.91 -27.52 12.41
C PRO A 61 -19.50 -28.06 12.14
N ILE A 62 -19.38 -29.01 11.20
CA ILE A 62 -18.08 -29.58 10.77
C ILE A 62 -17.13 -28.52 10.17
N TYR A 63 -17.66 -27.43 9.62
CA TYR A 63 -16.87 -26.35 9.04
C TYR A 63 -16.53 -25.23 10.04
N ALA A 64 -17.09 -25.25 11.25
CA ALA A 64 -16.97 -24.13 12.19
C ALA A 64 -15.51 -23.77 12.48
N GLN A 65 -14.68 -24.74 12.88
CA GLN A 65 -13.26 -24.52 13.17
C GLN A 65 -12.48 -24.05 11.92
N THR A 66 -12.81 -24.60 10.76
CA THR A 66 -12.15 -24.20 9.49
C THR A 66 -12.49 -22.77 9.11
N LEU A 67 -13.76 -22.36 9.24
CA LEU A 67 -14.21 -21.01 8.93
C LEU A 67 -13.67 -19.98 9.94
N GLU A 68 -13.59 -20.33 11.23
CA GLU A 68 -12.96 -19.49 12.25
C GLU A 68 -11.46 -19.31 11.98
N GLY A 69 -10.75 -20.40 11.66
CA GLY A 69 -9.34 -20.35 11.31
C GLY A 69 -9.07 -19.51 10.05
N LEU A 70 -9.92 -19.66 9.02
CA LEU A 70 -9.85 -18.87 7.79
C LEU A 70 -10.09 -17.38 8.06
N ASP A 71 -11.11 -17.04 8.86
CA ASP A 71 -11.41 -15.65 9.24
C ASP A 71 -10.25 -15.01 10.00
N ALA A 72 -9.65 -15.73 10.96
CA ALA A 72 -8.49 -15.26 11.70
C ALA A 72 -7.29 -14.99 10.78
N TRP A 73 -6.97 -15.93 9.89
CA TRP A 73 -5.88 -15.79 8.93
C TRP A 73 -6.12 -14.68 7.90
N ALA A 74 -7.32 -14.60 7.34
CA ALA A 74 -7.72 -13.56 6.40
C ALA A 74 -7.55 -12.17 7.01
N LYS A 75 -8.02 -11.98 8.26
CA LYS A 75 -7.87 -10.72 9.00
C LYS A 75 -6.41 -10.39 9.28
N ALA A 76 -5.61 -11.36 9.73
CA ALA A 76 -4.20 -11.16 10.01
C ALA A 76 -3.42 -10.78 8.73
N ALA A 77 -3.65 -11.50 7.64
CA ALA A 77 -3.03 -11.22 6.35
C ALA A 77 -3.45 -9.85 5.80
N ALA A 78 -4.74 -9.51 5.84
CA ALA A 78 -5.23 -8.20 5.42
C ALA A 78 -4.61 -7.05 6.25
N ALA A 79 -4.47 -7.23 7.57
CA ALA A 79 -3.84 -6.24 8.45
C ALA A 79 -2.35 -6.04 8.11
N LEU A 80 -1.60 -7.13 7.91
CA LEU A 80 -0.19 -7.07 7.53
C LEU A 80 -0.03 -6.38 6.16
N THR A 81 -0.79 -6.79 5.16
CA THR A 81 -0.73 -6.21 3.81
C THR A 81 -1.07 -4.72 3.83
N ARG A 82 -2.08 -4.31 4.60
CA ARG A 82 -2.42 -2.88 4.79
C ARG A 82 -1.28 -2.11 5.45
N SER A 83 -0.65 -2.67 6.48
CA SER A 83 0.50 -2.04 7.14
C SER A 83 1.69 -1.82 6.18
N VAL A 84 1.94 -2.77 5.27
CA VAL A 84 2.98 -2.61 4.25
C VAL A 84 2.59 -1.52 3.25
N ALA A 85 1.33 -1.48 2.82
CA ALA A 85 0.83 -0.43 1.93
C ALA A 85 0.96 0.96 2.55
N ASP A 86 0.58 1.12 3.82
CA ASP A 86 0.69 2.38 4.56
C ASP A 86 2.15 2.84 4.67
N GLN A 87 3.09 1.93 4.94
CA GLN A 87 4.51 2.24 4.99
C GLN A 87 5.08 2.63 3.62
N ALA A 88 4.67 1.94 2.55
CA ALA A 88 5.07 2.29 1.19
C ALA A 88 4.55 3.68 0.78
N GLN A 89 3.30 3.99 1.15
CA GLN A 89 2.70 5.30 0.93
C GLN A 89 3.44 6.39 1.72
N ALA A 90 3.70 6.18 3.01
CA ALA A 90 4.46 7.12 3.83
C ALA A 90 5.89 7.36 3.31
N ALA A 91 6.53 6.30 2.79
CA ALA A 91 7.81 6.42 2.12
C ALA A 91 7.71 7.29 0.86
N ALA A 92 6.71 7.06 0.00
CA ALA A 92 6.47 7.87 -1.19
C ALA A 92 6.20 9.35 -0.84
N ASP A 93 5.43 9.61 0.23
CA ASP A 93 5.14 10.98 0.70
C ASP A 93 6.41 11.67 1.21
N THR A 94 7.19 10.99 2.05
CA THR A 94 8.48 11.51 2.56
C THR A 94 9.46 11.80 1.42
N ILE A 95 9.53 10.90 0.43
CA ILE A 95 10.39 11.05 -0.75
C ILE A 95 9.93 12.25 -1.59
N SER A 96 8.61 12.42 -1.77
CA SER A 96 8.03 13.55 -2.50
C SER A 96 8.33 14.88 -1.81
N GLU A 97 8.11 14.97 -0.50
CA GLU A 97 8.35 16.17 0.29
C GLU A 97 9.81 16.61 0.22
N LYS A 98 10.74 15.65 0.36
CA LYS A 98 12.18 15.93 0.25
C LYS A 98 12.57 16.39 -1.15
N PHE A 99 11.99 15.80 -2.20
CA PHE A 99 12.24 16.22 -3.58
C PHE A 99 11.82 17.67 -3.78
N THR A 100 10.59 18.02 -3.40
CA THR A 100 10.08 19.39 -3.55
C THR A 100 10.87 20.39 -2.72
N ALA A 101 11.32 20.02 -1.52
CA ALA A 101 12.19 20.87 -0.70
C ALA A 101 13.56 21.14 -1.37
N MET A 102 14.11 20.18 -2.12
CA MET A 102 15.40 20.33 -2.80
C MET A 102 15.29 21.06 -4.15
N THR A 103 14.25 20.77 -4.93
CA THR A 103 14.14 21.26 -6.31
C THR A 103 13.26 22.51 -6.44
N GLY A 104 12.44 22.81 -5.43
CA GLY A 104 11.39 23.83 -5.51
C GLY A 104 10.22 23.42 -6.41
N THR A 105 10.24 22.19 -6.96
CA THR A 105 9.24 21.69 -7.90
C THR A 105 8.38 20.64 -7.22
N ASP A 106 7.06 20.85 -7.27
CA ASP A 106 6.09 19.85 -6.86
C ASP A 106 6.11 18.66 -7.85
N ILE A 107 6.13 17.42 -7.34
CA ILE A 107 6.14 16.22 -8.19
C ILE A 107 4.92 16.14 -9.12
N THR A 108 3.77 16.63 -8.67
CA THR A 108 2.55 16.73 -9.49
C THR A 108 2.74 17.75 -10.62
N ALA A 109 3.43 18.87 -10.38
CA ALA A 109 3.79 19.82 -11.43
C ALA A 109 4.90 19.31 -12.35
N ALA A 110 5.84 18.51 -11.84
CA ALA A 110 6.92 17.91 -12.63
C ALA A 110 6.42 16.84 -13.61
N ALA A 111 5.38 16.10 -13.24
CA ALA A 111 4.75 15.10 -14.11
C ALA A 111 4.09 15.73 -15.35
N ASP A 112 3.57 16.96 -15.22
CA ASP A 112 2.92 17.68 -16.33
C ASP A 112 3.94 18.28 -17.34
N ILE A 113 5.15 18.65 -16.90
CA ILE A 113 6.19 19.23 -17.78
C ILE A 113 6.68 18.23 -18.84
N HIS A 114 6.57 16.92 -18.57
CA HIS A 114 7.00 15.88 -19.52
C HIS A 114 5.90 15.42 -20.50
N HIS A 115 4.71 16.04 -20.47
CA HIS A 115 3.59 15.72 -21.36
C HIS A 115 3.24 16.81 -22.40
N THR A 116 4.07 17.84 -22.57
CA THR A 116 4.02 18.83 -23.67
C THR A 116 5.22 18.71 -24.59
#